data_AF-A0A4P6KU59-F1
#
_entry.id   AF-A0A4P6KU59-F1
#
_cell.length_a   1.000
_cell.length_b   1.000
_cell.length_c   1.000
_cell.angle_alpha   90.00
_cell.angle_beta   90.00
_cell.angle_gamma   90.00
#
_symmetry.space_group_name_H-M   'P 1'
#
loop_
_entity.id
_entity.type
_entity.pdbx_description
1 polymer ?
#
loop_
_entity_poly.entity_id
_entity_poly.type
_entity_poly.pdbx_seq_one_letter_code
_entity_poly.pdbx_strand_id
1 'polypeptide(L)' 'MPARYRPAGHGWQRAACRLRKQPETTHTTLIAITGYGKEQDRRAAFDAGFDHHLVKPVDFKELAAVLETIRSA' A
#
# COMPACT_ATOMS: atom_id res chain seq x y z
N MET A 1 -15.64 4.98 30.34
CA MET A 1 -15.90 4.83 28.88
C MET A 1 -14.79 3.96 28.30
N PRO A 2 -15.00 2.68 27.94
CA PRO A 2 -13.94 1.90 27.32
C PRO A 2 -13.73 2.39 25.89
N ALA A 3 -12.47 2.58 25.49
CA ALA A 3 -12.09 2.89 24.12
C ALA A 3 -12.65 1.81 23.20
N ARG A 4 -13.48 2.19 22.22
CA ARG A 4 -14.05 1.25 21.25
C ARG A 4 -12.89 0.55 20.55
N TYR A 5 -12.84 -0.78 20.66
CA TYR A 5 -11.97 -1.62 19.84
C TYR A 5 -12.22 -1.24 18.38
N ARG A 6 -11.20 -0.66 17.74
CA ARG A 6 -11.24 -0.32 16.33
C ARG A 6 -10.35 -1.36 15.63
N PRO A 7 -10.92 -2.28 14.84
CA PRO A 7 -10.15 -3.38 14.28
C PRO A 7 -8.97 -2.82 13.47
N ALA A 8 -7.77 -3.36 13.70
CA ALA A 8 -6.51 -2.89 13.13
C ALA A 8 -6.39 -3.03 11.59
N GLY A 9 -7.43 -3.53 10.91
CA GLY A 9 -7.35 -3.99 9.52
C GLY A 9 -7.43 -2.94 8.40
N HIS A 10 -7.63 -1.65 8.68
CA HIS A 10 -8.07 -0.69 7.63
C HIS A 10 -7.27 0.62 7.58
N GLY A 11 -6.19 0.74 8.36
CA GLY A 11 -5.42 2.00 8.46
C GLY A 11 -4.78 2.41 7.13
N TRP A 12 -4.11 1.45 6.49
CA TRP A 12 -3.38 1.66 5.24
C TRP A 12 -4.32 1.85 4.03
N GLN A 13 -5.47 1.16 4.00
CA GLN A 13 -6.49 1.33 2.95
C GLN A 13 -7.04 2.76 2.93
N ARG A 14 -7.38 3.29 4.12
CA ARG A 14 -7.87 4.66 4.26
C ARG A 14 -6.81 5.70 3.91
N ALA A 15 -5.54 5.42 4.20
CA ALA A 15 -4.44 6.29 3.82
C ALA A 15 -4.33 6.39 2.29
N ALA A 16 -4.31 5.25 1.58
CA ALA A 16 -4.26 5.23 0.12
C ALA A 16 -5.47 5.94 -0.51
N CYS A 17 -6.69 5.65 -0.06
CA CYS A 17 -7.89 6.33 -0.56
C CYS A 17 -7.84 7.85 -0.35
N ARG A 18 -7.28 8.32 0.78
CA ARG A 18 -7.11 9.76 1.03
C ARG A 18 -6.06 10.38 0.11
N LEU A 19 -4.92 9.72 -0.07
CA LEU A 19 -3.83 10.19 -0.95
C LEU A 19 -4.29 10.27 -2.42
N ARG A 20 -5.10 9.30 -2.88
CA ARG A 20 -5.68 9.34 -4.24
C ARG A 20 -6.72 10.44 -4.45
N LYS A 21 -7.30 10.99 -3.37
CA LYS A 21 -8.27 12.11 -3.44
C LYS A 21 -7.62 13.49 -3.38
N GLN A 22 -6.32 13.58 -3.10
CA GLN A 22 -5.61 14.85 -3.04
C GLN A 22 -4.89 15.11 -4.37
N PRO A 23 -5.11 16.27 -5.02
CA PRO A 23 -4.46 16.59 -6.30
C PRO A 23 -2.93 16.52 -6.23
N GLU A 24 -2.36 16.91 -5.10
CA GLU A 24 -0.92 16.94 -4.84
C GLU A 24 -0.28 15.53 -4.81
N THR A 25 -1.05 14.51 -4.44
CA THR A 25 -0.54 13.13 -4.25
C THR A 25 -1.21 12.10 -5.15
N THR A 26 -2.14 12.51 -6.02
CA THR A 26 -2.88 11.59 -6.89
C THR A 26 -1.97 10.84 -7.87
N HIS A 27 -0.89 11.49 -8.31
CA HIS A 27 0.12 10.94 -9.21
C HIS A 27 1.30 10.26 -8.49
N THR A 28 1.32 10.25 -7.16
CA THR A 28 2.38 9.60 -6.40
C THR A 28 2.24 8.08 -6.49
N THR A 29 3.36 7.39 -6.72
CA THR A 29 3.38 5.93 -6.64
C THR A 29 3.23 5.45 -5.21
N LEU A 30 2.24 4.61 -4.94
CA LEU A 30 1.95 4.02 -3.65
C LEU A 30 2.37 2.54 -3.63
N ILE A 31 3.35 2.21 -2.78
CA ILE A 31 3.83 0.82 -2.58
C ILE A 31 3.35 0.32 -1.21
N ALA A 32 2.52 -0.71 -1.17
CA ALA A 32 2.10 -1.37 0.06
C ALA A 32 3.18 -2.34 0.53
N ILE A 33 3.55 -2.32 1.81
CA ILE A 33 4.48 -3.29 2.41
C ILE A 33 3.77 -4.02 3.56
N THR A 34 3.34 -5.26 3.35
CA THR A 34 2.52 -6.01 4.31
C THR A 34 3.29 -7.18 4.92
N GLY A 35 2.94 -7.57 6.16
CA GLY A 35 3.59 -8.69 6.87
C GLY A 35 2.90 -10.04 6.67
N TYR A 36 1.66 -10.05 6.18
CA TYR A 36 0.90 -11.26 5.89
C TYR A 36 0.69 -11.30 4.38
N GLY A 37 1.48 -12.11 3.69
CA GLY A 37 1.43 -12.28 2.22
C GLY A 37 0.18 -13.02 1.72
N LYS A 38 -0.98 -12.78 2.33
CA LYS A 38 -2.24 -13.36 1.87
C LYS A 38 -2.67 -12.64 0.59
N GLU A 39 -3.08 -13.41 -0.40
CA GLU A 39 -3.60 -12.89 -1.68
C GLU A 39 -4.77 -11.90 -1.47
N GLN A 40 -5.53 -12.04 -0.38
CA GLN A 40 -6.59 -11.10 0.00
C GLN A 40 -6.04 -9.71 0.37
N ASP A 41 -4.93 -9.63 1.10
CA ASP A 41 -4.31 -8.36 1.47
C ASP A 41 -3.71 -7.67 0.24
N ARG A 42 -3.14 -8.46 -0.69
CA ARG A 42 -2.65 -7.97 -1.98
C ARG A 42 -3.78 -7.36 -2.80
N ARG A 43 -4.91 -8.05 -2.96
CA ARG A 43 -6.09 -7.53 -3.68
C ARG A 43 -6.64 -6.27 -3.02
N ALA A 44 -6.80 -6.30 -1.69
CA ALA A 44 -7.28 -5.15 -0.94
C ALA A 44 -6.33 -3.93 -1.04
N ALA A 45 -5.02 -4.13 -1.22
CA ALA A 45 -4.07 -3.06 -1.53
C ALA A 45 -4.33 -2.43 -2.89
N PHE A 46 -4.47 -3.24 -3.93
CA PHE A 46 -4.78 -2.71 -5.27
C PHE A 46 -6.14 -1.99 -5.29
N ASP A 47 -7.17 -2.56 -4.66
CA ASP A 47 -8.51 -1.95 -4.59
C ASP A 47 -8.51 -0.61 -3.82
N ALA A 48 -7.60 -0.46 -2.84
CA ALA A 48 -7.44 0.80 -2.10
C ALA A 48 -6.67 1.87 -2.88
N GLY A 49 -6.06 1.51 -4.01
CA GLY A 49 -5.30 2.40 -4.89
C GLY A 49 -3.79 2.35 -4.70
N PHE A 50 -3.22 1.24 -4.20
CA PHE A 50 -1.78 1.00 -4.30
C PHE A 50 -1.39 0.54 -5.70
N ASP A 51 -0.21 0.95 -6.18
CA ASP A 51 0.33 0.54 -7.50
C ASP A 51 1.15 -0.75 -7.40
N HIS A 52 1.78 -0.97 -6.24
CA HIS A 52 2.61 -2.14 -5.98
C HIS A 52 2.35 -2.68 -4.58
N HIS A 53 2.63 -3.97 -4.39
CA HIS A 53 2.52 -4.64 -3.10
C HIS A 53 3.72 -5.56 -2.88
N LEU A 54 4.46 -5.30 -1.81
CA LEU A 54 5.62 -6.07 -1.35
C LEU A 54 5.28 -6.76 -0.02
N VAL A 55 5.82 -7.96 0.18
CA VAL A 55 5.63 -8.72 1.42
C VAL A 55 6.89 -8.62 2.26
N LYS A 56 6.75 -8.51 3.58
CA LYS A 56 7.88 -8.58 4.51
C LYS A 56 8.32 -10.04 4.72
N PRO A 57 9.63 -10.30 4.84
CA PRO A 57 10.73 -9.36 4.63
C PRO A 57 10.86 -8.99 3.15
N VAL A 58 11.02 -7.69 2.87
CA VAL A 58 11.10 -7.19 1.49
C VAL A 58 12.43 -7.62 0.88
N ASP A 59 12.39 -8.25 -0.29
CA ASP A 59 13.58 -8.50 -1.08
C ASP A 59 14.07 -7.19 -1.73
N PHE A 60 15.33 -6.83 -1.51
CA PHE A 60 15.93 -5.63 -2.11
C PHE A 60 15.93 -5.68 -3.64
N LYS A 61 16.01 -6.87 -4.25
CA LYS A 61 15.92 -7.01 -5.71
C LYS A 61 14.52 -6.67 -6.21
N GLU A 62 13.49 -7.11 -5.49
CA GLU A 62 12.09 -6.80 -5.82
C GLU A 62 11.81 -5.30 -5.65
N LEU A 63 12.29 -4.70 -4.55
CA LEU A 63 12.19 -3.27 -4.33
C LEU A 63 12.93 -2.47 -5.43
N ALA A 64 14.15 -2.87 -5.79
CA ALA A 64 14.91 -2.22 -6.85
C ALA A 64 14.17 -2.29 -8.19
N ALA A 65 13.59 -3.44 -8.55
CA ALA A 65 12.80 -3.58 -9.77
C ALA A 65 11.61 -2.61 -9.80
N VAL A 66 10.87 -2.47 -8.69
CA VAL A 66 9.77 -1.50 -8.59
C VAL A 66 10.28 -0.07 -8.73
N LEU A 67 11.38 0.30 -8.07
CA LEU A 67 11.95 1.64 -8.17
C LEU A 67 12.42 1.98 -9.59
N GLU A 68 12.96 1.02 -10.34
CA GLU A 68 13.32 1.22 -11.75
C GLU A 68 12.09 1.45 -12.63
N THR A 69 10.96 0.78 -12.35
CA THR A 69 9.70 1.06 -13.06
C THR A 69 9.16 2.47 -12.82
N ILE A 70 9.36 3.02 -11.62
CA ILE A 70 8.92 4.38 -11.26
C ILE A 70 9.79 5.43 -11.94
N ARG A 71 11.11 5.22 -12.00
CA ARG A 71 12.05 6.17 -12.63
C ARG A 71 11.85 6.28 -14.15
N SER A 72 11.32 5.23 -14.76
CA SER A 72 11.16 5.12 -16.21
C SER A 72 9.79 5.60 -16.72
N ALA A 73 8.91 6.06 -15.82
CA ALA A 73 7.57 6.57 -16.10
C ALA A 73 7.54 8.11 -16.07
#